data_AF-A0A554LE49-F1
#
_entry.id   AF-A0A554LE49-F1
#
_cell.length_a   1.000
_cell.length_b   1.000
_cell.length_c   1.000
_cell.angle_alpha   90.00
_cell.angle_beta   90.00
_cell.angle_gamma   90.00
#
_symmetry.space_group_name_H-M   'P 1'
#
loop_
_entity.id
_entity.type
_entity.pdbx_description
1 polymer ?
#
loop_
_entity_poly.entity_id
_entity_poly.type
_entity_poly.pdbx_seq_one_letter_code
_entity_poly.pdbx_strand_id
1 'polypeptide(L)'
;MKRFVFSLFAAVVLLFPSFVLAQEANSSDKVVDTKFMLVVSSLVASMVFDVETSFAGIKKHPEINTREGNPVMKLFVNAGRPATYALLSGAEAGLVSISYWMKKSKKPAIRKIWWAVPVVGTTSHAIGGGVNLRFVFR
;
A
#
# COMPACT_ATOMS: atom_id res chain seq x y z
N MET A 1 -19.16 26.58 4.47
CA MET A 1 -17.81 26.23 4.96
C MET A 1 -17.35 24.80 4.63
N LYS A 2 -18.19 23.77 4.61
CA LYS A 2 -17.77 22.37 4.33
C LYS A 2 -17.26 22.08 2.90
N ARG A 3 -17.64 22.88 1.89
CA ARG A 3 -17.21 22.69 0.48
C ARG A 3 -15.81 23.26 0.17
N PHE A 4 -15.31 24.18 1.00
CA PHE A 4 -14.02 24.84 0.80
C PHE A 4 -12.84 23.96 1.25
N VAL A 5 -13.03 23.17 2.30
CA VAL A 5 -12.01 22.26 2.84
C VAL A 5 -11.72 21.09 1.89
N PHE A 6 -12.73 20.61 1.17
CA PHE A 6 -12.57 19.51 0.21
C PHE A 6 -11.80 19.92 -1.05
N SER A 7 -11.95 21.17 -1.49
CA SER A 7 -11.23 21.70 -2.66
C SER A 7 -9.76 21.98 -2.36
N LEU A 8 -9.43 22.35 -1.12
CA LEU A 8 -8.04 22.56 -0.68
C LEU A 8 -7.26 21.24 -0.56
N PHE A 9 -7.91 20.16 -0.11
CA PHE A 9 -7.28 18.84 0.00
C PHE A 9 -7.00 18.21 -1.37
N ALA A 10 -7.90 18.38 -2.35
CA ALA A 10 -7.69 17.93 -3.72
C ALA A 10 -6.56 18.72 -4.43
N ALA A 11 -6.47 20.03 -4.18
CA ALA A 11 -5.38 20.86 -4.72
C ALA A 11 -4.01 20.46 -4.12
N VAL A 12 -3.95 20.12 -2.83
CA VAL A 12 -2.74 19.62 -2.17
C VAL A 12 -2.31 18.29 -2.83
N VAL A 13 -3.18 17.30 -2.92
CA VAL A 13 -2.83 15.97 -3.50
C VAL A 13 -2.42 16.03 -4.98
N LEU A 14 -2.97 16.96 -5.77
CA LEU A 14 -2.64 17.11 -7.19
C LEU A 14 -1.43 18.03 -7.47
N LEU A 15 -0.98 18.83 -6.51
CA LEU A 15 0.18 19.72 -6.67
C LEU A 15 1.49 19.16 -6.09
N PHE A 16 1.44 18.12 -5.25
CA PHE A 16 2.64 17.45 -4.74
C PHE A 16 3.41 16.52 -5.71
N PRO A 17 2.82 15.87 -6.75
CA PRO A 17 3.62 15.01 -7.62
C PRO A 17 4.59 15.79 -8.54
N SER A 18 4.30 17.05 -8.82
CA SER A 18 5.06 17.85 -9.79
C SER A 18 6.41 18.34 -9.27
N PHE A 19 6.55 18.57 -7.96
CA PHE A 19 7.81 19.03 -7.37
C PHE A 19 8.81 17.89 -7.11
N VAL A 20 8.32 16.66 -6.87
CA VAL A 20 9.19 15.49 -6.65
C VAL A 20 9.75 14.95 -7.98
N LEU A 21 9.04 15.16 -9.10
CA LEU A 21 9.46 14.69 -10.43
C LEU A 21 10.39 15.67 -11.18
N ALA A 22 10.52 16.93 -10.74
CA ALA A 22 11.33 17.93 -11.45
C ALA A 22 12.83 17.92 -11.11
N GLN A 23 13.28 17.07 -10.17
CA GLN A 23 14.68 17.03 -9.70
C GLN A 23 15.53 15.93 -10.39
N GLU A 24 15.24 15.61 -11.65
CA GLU A 24 15.95 14.56 -12.42
C GLU A 24 17.09 15.05 -13.34
N ALA A 25 17.51 16.31 -13.24
CA ALA A 25 18.66 16.82 -14.00
C ALA A 25 19.85 17.14 -13.07
N ASN A 26 20.91 16.34 -13.14
CA ASN A 26 22.28 16.68 -12.70
C ASN A 26 22.63 16.69 -11.20
N SER A 27 22.42 15.61 -10.45
CA SER A 27 23.26 15.38 -9.26
C SER A 27 23.73 13.93 -9.18
N SER A 28 25.06 13.77 -9.10
CA SER A 28 25.79 12.51 -9.05
C SER A 28 25.77 11.83 -7.68
N ASP A 29 25.01 12.36 -6.71
CA ASP A 29 24.81 11.77 -5.39
C ASP A 29 23.31 11.67 -5.10
N LYS A 30 22.65 10.64 -5.65
CA LYS A 30 21.29 10.28 -5.24
C LYS A 30 21.36 9.66 -3.83
N VAL A 31 21.28 10.52 -2.81
CA VAL A 31 21.16 10.13 -1.39
C VAL A 31 19.92 9.26 -1.14
N VAL A 32 18.86 9.44 -1.95
CA VAL A 32 17.61 8.69 -1.83
C VAL A 32 17.24 8.03 -3.16
N ASP A 33 16.95 6.74 -3.10
CA ASP A 33 16.50 5.95 -4.25
C ASP A 33 15.01 6.16 -4.51
N THR A 34 14.67 7.25 -5.21
CA THR A 34 13.27 7.67 -5.44
C THR A 34 12.41 6.56 -6.04
N LYS A 35 12.95 5.75 -6.96
CA LYS A 35 12.20 4.65 -7.58
C LYS A 35 11.86 3.56 -6.57
N PHE A 36 12.80 3.22 -5.68
CA PHE A 36 12.53 2.29 -4.59
C PHE A 36 11.46 2.85 -3.65
N MET A 37 11.62 4.11 -3.23
CA MET A 37 10.69 4.75 -2.32
C MET A 37 9.28 4.83 -2.88
N LEU A 38 9.11 5.22 -4.15
CA LEU A 38 7.79 5.27 -4.79
C LEU A 38 7.09 3.90 -4.80
N VAL A 39 7.82 2.85 -5.11
CA VAL A 39 7.27 1.48 -5.16
C VAL A 39 6.89 1.00 -3.76
N VAL A 40 7.73 1.23 -2.75
CA VAL A 40 7.44 0.86 -1.35
C VAL A 40 6.30 1.69 -0.77
N SER A 41 6.25 3.00 -1.03
CA SER A 41 5.16 3.87 -0.59
C SER A 41 3.83 3.46 -1.20
N SER A 42 3.83 3.03 -2.48
CA SER A 42 2.62 2.53 -3.14
C SER A 42 2.10 1.25 -2.48
N LEU A 43 3.01 0.34 -2.12
CA LEU A 43 2.69 -0.89 -1.40
C LEU A 43 2.03 -0.59 -0.05
N VAL A 44 2.66 0.25 0.78
CA VAL A 44 2.13 0.64 2.08
C VAL A 44 0.78 1.36 1.95
N ALA A 45 0.65 2.29 1.00
CA ALA A 45 -0.60 3.01 0.78
C ALA A 45 -1.74 2.07 0.36
N SER A 46 -1.46 1.10 -0.51
CA SER A 46 -2.45 0.11 -0.92
C SER A 46 -2.87 -0.80 0.24
N MET A 47 -1.93 -1.24 1.09
CA MET A 47 -2.21 -2.02 2.30
C MET A 47 -3.11 -1.25 3.26
N VAL A 48 -2.81 0.03 3.51
CA VAL A 48 -3.67 0.91 4.34
C VAL A 48 -5.06 1.01 3.74
N PHE A 49 -5.17 1.24 2.43
CA PHE A 49 -6.46 1.29 1.74
C PHE A 49 -7.26 -0.01 1.89
N ASP A 50 -6.62 -1.16 1.72
CA ASP A 50 -7.25 -2.48 1.87
C ASP A 50 -7.76 -2.72 3.31
N VAL A 51 -6.93 -2.44 4.31
CA VAL A 51 -7.32 -2.58 5.73
C VAL A 51 -8.47 -1.65 6.08
N GLU A 52 -8.38 -0.36 5.72
CA GLU A 52 -9.42 0.59 6.09
C GLU A 52 -10.76 0.30 5.41
N THR A 53 -10.74 -0.11 4.14
CA THR A 53 -11.96 -0.52 3.43
C THR A 53 -12.53 -1.82 3.97
N SER A 54 -11.69 -2.79 4.34
CA SER A 54 -12.11 -4.04 5.01
C SER A 54 -12.89 -3.73 6.30
N PHE A 55 -12.28 -2.95 7.20
CA PHE A 55 -12.92 -2.64 8.47
C PHE A 55 -14.09 -1.66 8.35
N ALA A 56 -14.11 -0.79 7.33
CA ALA A 56 -15.29 0.00 7.02
C ALA A 56 -16.46 -0.89 6.56
N GLY A 57 -16.19 -1.90 5.73
CA GLY A 57 -17.15 -2.90 5.30
C GLY A 57 -17.70 -3.73 6.47
N ILE A 58 -16.80 -4.26 7.32
CA ILE A 58 -17.17 -5.03 8.53
C ILE A 58 -18.01 -4.18 9.49
N LYS A 59 -17.64 -2.90 9.68
CA LYS A 59 -18.41 -2.01 10.57
C LYS A 59 -19.83 -1.77 10.05
N LYS A 60 -20.00 -1.67 8.73
CA LYS A 60 -21.32 -1.44 8.11
C LYS A 60 -22.16 -2.71 8.07
N HIS A 61 -21.53 -3.85 7.82
CA HIS A 61 -22.15 -5.16 7.62
C HIS A 61 -21.38 -6.23 8.42
N PRO A 62 -21.67 -6.35 9.74
CA PRO A 62 -20.91 -7.23 10.64
C PRO A 62 -20.90 -8.71 10.23
N GLU A 63 -21.93 -9.16 9.52
CA GLU A 63 -22.03 -10.52 8.97
C GLU A 63 -20.91 -10.84 7.96
N ILE A 64 -20.29 -9.83 7.34
CA ILE A 64 -19.17 -10.00 6.42
C ILE A 64 -17.92 -10.48 7.14
N ASN A 65 -17.76 -10.20 8.43
CA ASN A 65 -16.62 -10.69 9.20
C ASN A 65 -16.55 -12.25 9.21
N THR A 66 -17.69 -12.92 9.03
CA THR A 66 -17.73 -14.38 8.89
C THR A 66 -17.27 -14.90 7.53
N ARG A 67 -17.17 -14.01 6.53
CA ARG A 67 -16.81 -14.30 5.13
C ARG A 67 -15.33 -14.10 4.80
N GLU A 68 -14.48 -13.74 5.78
CA GLU A 68 -13.04 -13.74 5.55
C GLU A 68 -12.59 -15.16 5.16
N GLY A 69 -12.31 -15.33 3.87
CA GLY A 69 -12.02 -16.62 3.25
C GLY A 69 -10.60 -17.10 3.55
N ASN A 70 -9.70 -16.20 3.94
CA ASN A 70 -8.36 -16.56 4.34
C ASN A 70 -8.33 -16.93 5.84
N PRO A 71 -8.15 -18.22 6.19
CA PRO A 71 -8.17 -18.66 7.58
C PRO A 71 -7.04 -18.04 8.42
N VAL A 72 -5.92 -17.67 7.79
CA VAL A 72 -4.80 -16.99 8.48
C VAL A 72 -5.23 -15.57 8.85
N MET A 73 -5.81 -14.82 7.91
CA MET A 73 -6.22 -13.43 8.16
C MET A 73 -7.37 -13.33 9.17
N LYS A 74 -8.28 -14.31 9.17
CA LYS A 74 -9.46 -14.34 10.04
C LYS A 74 -9.13 -14.15 11.52
N LEU A 75 -8.03 -14.75 12.01
CA LEU A 75 -7.58 -14.58 13.40
C LEU A 75 -7.26 -13.12 13.72
N PHE A 76 -6.55 -12.43 12.82
CA PHE A 76 -6.10 -11.06 13.02
C PHE A 76 -7.21 -10.04 12.78
N VAL A 77 -8.12 -10.31 11.85
CA VAL A 77 -9.33 -9.49 11.63
C VAL A 77 -10.21 -9.54 12.88
N ASN A 78 -10.42 -10.72 13.46
CA ASN A 78 -11.18 -10.87 14.72
C ASN A 78 -10.49 -10.22 15.92
N ALA A 79 -9.16 -10.21 15.96
CA ALA A 79 -8.39 -9.49 16.98
C ALA A 79 -8.43 -7.96 16.77
N GLY A 80 -8.92 -7.48 15.63
CA GLY A 80 -9.18 -6.08 15.34
C GLY A 80 -8.11 -5.37 14.51
N ARG A 81 -8.34 -4.08 14.24
CA ARG A 81 -7.51 -3.24 13.37
C ARG A 81 -6.01 -3.27 13.73
N PRO A 82 -5.59 -3.09 15.00
CA PRO A 82 -4.17 -3.04 15.34
C PRO A 82 -3.44 -4.36 15.04
N ALA A 83 -4.08 -5.51 15.33
CA ALA A 83 -3.51 -6.82 15.05
C ALA A 83 -3.35 -7.08 13.54
N THR A 84 -4.34 -6.65 12.75
CA THR A 84 -4.29 -6.73 11.29
C THR A 84 -3.15 -5.87 10.73
N TYR A 85 -3.01 -4.62 11.19
CA TYR A 85 -1.90 -3.75 10.80
C TYR A 85 -0.54 -4.33 11.19
N ALA A 86 -0.41 -4.90 12.39
CA ALA A 86 0.84 -5.49 12.84
C ALA A 86 1.28 -6.65 11.95
N LEU A 87 0.35 -7.57 11.63
CA LEU A 87 0.64 -8.69 10.73
C LEU A 87 1.04 -8.21 9.34
N LEU A 88 0.19 -7.37 8.72
CA LEU A 88 0.42 -6.93 7.34
C LEU A 88 1.67 -6.08 7.24
N SER A 89 1.90 -5.14 8.15
CA SER A 89 3.14 -4.36 8.16
C SER A 89 4.38 -5.23 8.31
N GLY A 90 4.31 -6.31 9.10
CA GLY A 90 5.39 -7.30 9.21
C GLY A 90 5.62 -8.05 7.90
N ALA A 91 4.56 -8.50 7.23
CA ALA A 91 4.64 -9.13 5.92
C ALA A 91 5.22 -8.17 4.87
N GLU A 92 4.75 -6.92 4.83
CA GLU A 92 5.22 -5.88 3.93
C GLU A 92 6.70 -5.55 4.15
N ALA A 93 7.15 -5.45 5.41
CA ALA A 93 8.57 -5.29 5.72
C ALA A 93 9.41 -6.44 5.16
N GLY A 94 8.89 -7.67 5.18
CA GLY A 94 9.50 -8.84 4.53
C GLY A 94 9.60 -8.68 3.02
N LEU A 95 8.52 -8.28 2.35
CA LEU A 95 8.50 -8.04 0.90
C LEU A 95 9.47 -6.93 0.48
N VAL A 96 9.49 -5.82 1.22
CA VAL A 96 10.41 -4.70 1.02
C VAL A 96 11.85 -5.15 1.21
N SER A 97 12.13 -5.96 2.23
CA SER A 97 13.45 -6.52 2.46
C SER A 97 13.88 -7.39 1.28
N ILE A 98 13.07 -8.37 0.87
CA ILE A 98 13.36 -9.22 -0.30
C ILE A 98 13.65 -8.37 -1.53
N SER A 99 12.80 -7.38 -1.80
CA SER A 99 12.96 -6.44 -2.91
C SER A 99 14.30 -5.67 -2.84
N TYR A 100 14.67 -5.18 -1.66
CA TYR A 100 15.95 -4.50 -1.44
C TYR A 100 17.14 -5.43 -1.71
N TRP A 101 17.10 -6.66 -1.20
CA TRP A 101 18.15 -7.66 -1.43
C TRP A 101 18.26 -8.04 -2.92
N MET A 102 17.14 -8.20 -3.62
CA MET A 102 17.11 -8.43 -5.07
C MET A 102 17.76 -7.27 -5.82
N LYS A 103 17.45 -6.02 -5.43
CA LYS A 103 18.01 -4.80 -6.04
C LYS A 103 19.53 -4.71 -5.88
N LYS A 104 20.07 -5.20 -4.76
CA LYS A 104 21.52 -5.24 -4.48
C LYS A 104 22.21 -6.51 -5.02
N SER A 105 21.47 -7.42 -5.65
CA SER A 105 22.04 -8.68 -6.15
C SER A 105 23.13 -8.47 -7.21
N LYS A 106 24.17 -9.31 -7.15
CA LYS A 106 25.23 -9.38 -8.18
C LYS A 106 24.71 -9.98 -9.49
N LYS A 107 23.63 -10.76 -9.46
CA LYS A 107 23.03 -11.42 -10.63
C LYS A 107 22.13 -10.42 -11.39
N PRO A 108 22.45 -10.04 -12.64
CA PRO A 108 21.67 -9.04 -13.39
C PRO A 108 20.20 -9.41 -13.59
N ALA A 109 19.89 -10.69 -13.78
CA ALA A 109 18.52 -11.18 -13.95
C ALA A 109 17.64 -10.86 -12.73
N ILE A 110 18.14 -11.16 -11.51
CA ILE A 110 17.43 -10.87 -10.25
C ILE A 110 17.35 -9.36 -10.02
N ARG A 111 18.45 -8.64 -10.26
CA ARG A 111 18.50 -7.19 -10.08
C ARG A 111 17.55 -6.45 -11.00
N LYS A 112 17.19 -6.95 -12.18
CA LYS A 112 16.24 -6.27 -13.08
C LYS A 112 14.78 -6.38 -12.63
N ILE A 113 14.46 -7.34 -11.75
CA ILE A 113 13.10 -7.67 -11.33
C ILE A 113 12.80 -7.35 -9.85
N TRP A 114 13.66 -6.58 -9.18
CA TRP A 114 13.49 -6.24 -7.75
C TRP A 114 12.12 -5.63 -7.43
N TRP A 115 11.56 -4.85 -8.36
CA TRP A 115 10.30 -4.14 -8.21
C TRP A 115 9.09 -5.07 -8.31
N ALA A 116 9.23 -6.29 -8.85
CA ALA A 116 8.11 -7.19 -9.08
C ALA A 116 7.43 -7.58 -7.77
N VAL A 117 8.22 -7.86 -6.72
CA VAL A 117 7.72 -8.26 -5.40
C VAL A 117 6.76 -7.21 -4.80
N PRO A 118 7.17 -5.95 -4.58
CA PRO A 118 6.28 -4.93 -4.04
C PRO A 118 5.15 -4.54 -5.00
N VAL A 119 5.33 -4.63 -6.33
CA VAL A 119 4.23 -4.36 -7.28
C VAL A 119 3.13 -5.42 -7.20
N VAL A 120 3.48 -6.69 -7.02
CA VAL A 120 2.50 -7.77 -6.80
C VAL A 120 1.73 -7.54 -5.50
N GLY A 121 2.43 -7.20 -4.41
CA GLY A 121 1.78 -6.84 -3.14
C GLY A 121 0.82 -5.65 -3.29
N THR A 122 1.27 -4.60 -3.98
CA THR A 122 0.48 -3.38 -4.23
C THR A 122 -0.81 -3.71 -4.97
N THR A 123 -0.69 -4.52 -6.04
CA THR A 123 -1.83 -4.92 -6.87
C THR A 123 -2.81 -5.77 -6.07
N SER A 124 -2.31 -6.67 -5.22
CA SER A 124 -3.14 -7.55 -4.39
C SER A 124 -4.00 -6.75 -3.43
N HIS A 125 -3.40 -5.79 -2.71
CA HIS A 125 -4.11 -4.90 -1.81
C HIS A 125 -5.07 -3.95 -2.52
N ALA A 126 -4.68 -3.39 -3.67
CA ALA A 126 -5.55 -2.53 -4.45
C ALA A 126 -6.83 -3.27 -4.91
N ILE A 127 -6.70 -4.53 -5.34
CA ILE A 127 -7.84 -5.39 -5.69
C ILE A 127 -8.68 -5.69 -4.46
N GLY A 128 -8.06 -6.11 -3.35
CA GLY A 128 -8.75 -6.39 -2.08
C GLY A 128 -9.59 -5.20 -1.62
N GLY A 129 -8.96 -4.04 -1.49
CA GLY A 129 -9.65 -2.81 -1.09
C GLY A 129 -10.73 -2.39 -2.08
N GLY A 130 -10.49 -2.55 -3.38
CA GLY A 130 -11.49 -2.29 -4.43
C GLY A 130 -12.72 -3.19 -4.33
N VAL A 131 -12.54 -4.47 -3.98
CA VAL A 131 -13.64 -5.40 -3.70
C VAL A 131 -14.38 -4.98 -2.42
N ASN A 132 -13.65 -4.57 -1.38
CA ASN A 132 -14.23 -4.14 -0.09
C ASN A 132 -15.12 -2.91 -0.22
N LEU A 133 -14.81 -1.98 -1.13
CA LEU A 133 -15.66 -0.81 -1.41
C LEU A 133 -17.10 -1.17 -1.77
N ARG A 134 -17.34 -2.36 -2.37
CA ARG A 134 -18.70 -2.83 -2.67
C ARG A 134 -19.53 -3.00 -1.41
N PHE A 135 -18.90 -3.36 -0.30
CA PHE A 135 -19.58 -3.50 0.99
C PHE A 135 -19.67 -2.18 1.74
N VAL A 136 -18.70 -1.27 1.56
CA VAL A 136 -18.75 0.06 2.16
C VAL A 136 -19.91 0.89 1.58
N PHE A 137 -20.15 0.82 0.26
CA PHE A 137 -21.14 1.65 -0.42
C PHE A 137 -22.49 0.99 -0.67
N ARG A 138 -22.61 -0.33 -0.54
CA ARG A 138 -23.90 -1.03 -0.52
C ARG A 138 -24.60 -0.80 0.81
#